data_AF-A0A2A2HE94-F1
#
_entry.id   AF-A0A2A2HE94-F1
#
_cell.length_a   1.000
_cell.length_b   1.000
_cell.length_c   1.000
_cell.angle_alpha   90.00
_cell.angle_beta   90.00
_cell.angle_gamma   90.00
#
_symmetry.space_group_name_H-M   'P 1'
#
loop_
_entity.id
_entity.type
_entity.pdbx_description
1 polymer ?
#
loop_
_entity_poly.entity_id
_entity_poly.type
_entity_poly.pdbx_seq_one_letter_code
_entity_poly.pdbx_strand_id
1 'polypeptide(L)' 'MKSSKNDHIYIRSEQVEELVHFSHGFGATPIVVAKFTWKPYKVFDIIELETTDSGTYAIHKKNIDKQFNLNDYITNLRG' A
#
# COMPACT_ATOMS: atom_id res chain seq x y z
N MET A 1 4.61 6.06 -1.12
CA MET A 1 5.34 4.95 -0.46
C MET A 1 5.41 5.19 1.04
N LYS A 2 5.33 4.12 1.84
CA LYS A 2 5.50 4.15 3.31
C LYS A 2 6.51 3.09 3.73
N SER A 3 7.25 3.35 4.81
CA SER A 3 8.21 2.41 5.36
C SER A 3 8.14 2.34 6.88
N SER A 4 8.54 1.20 7.44
CA SER A 4 8.56 0.98 8.89
C SER A 4 9.63 -0.04 9.28
N LYS A 5 10.17 0.13 10.48
CA LYS A 5 11.00 -0.89 11.17
C LYS A 5 10.16 -1.80 12.06
N ASN A 6 8.93 -1.40 12.38
CA ASN A 6 8.01 -2.12 13.26
C ASN A 6 7.19 -3.15 12.47
N ASP A 7 6.28 -3.84 13.15
CA ASP A 7 5.42 -4.85 12.56
C ASP A 7 4.14 -4.29 11.91
N HIS A 8 3.98 -2.96 11.89
CA HIS A 8 2.86 -2.26 11.27
C HIS A 8 3.28 -0.96 10.58
N ILE A 9 2.49 -0.55 9.59
CA ILE A 9 2.50 0.78 8.97
C ILE A 9 1.08 1.34 9.07
N TYR A 10 0.93 2.52 9.65
CA TYR A 10 -0.33 3.27 9.64
C TYR A 10 -0.34 4.31 8.53
N ILE A 11 -1.50 4.46 7.90
CA ILE A 11 -1.76 5.43 6.85
C ILE A 11 -3.04 6.16 7.25
N ARG A 12 -2.97 7.48 7.36
CA ARG A 12 -4.17 8.25 7.70
C ARG A 12 -5.12 8.28 6.52
N SER A 13 -6.41 8.41 6.80
CA SER A 13 -7.47 8.35 5.80
C SER A 13 -7.32 9.45 4.76
N GLU A 14 -6.94 10.66 5.20
CA GLU A 14 -6.73 11.81 4.30
C GLU A 14 -5.62 11.54 3.28
N GLN A 15 -4.59 10.76 3.64
CA GLN A 15 -3.51 10.41 2.71
C GLN A 15 -3.97 9.44 1.63
N VAL A 16 -4.93 8.57 1.95
CA VAL A 16 -5.52 7.64 0.99
C VAL A 16 -6.49 8.40 0.07
N GLU A 17 -7.29 9.30 0.63
CA GLU A 17 -8.20 10.16 -0.13
C GLU A 17 -7.46 11.07 -1.11
N GLU A 18 -6.39 11.73 -0.66
CA GLU A 18 -5.52 12.55 -1.51
C GLU A 18 -4.90 11.72 -2.65
N LEU A 19 -4.44 10.50 -2.34
CA LEU A 19 -3.89 9.58 -3.35
C LEU A 19 -4.94 9.21 -4.40
N VAL A 20 -6.15 8.84 -3.97
CA VAL A 20 -7.26 8.50 -4.88
C VAL A 20 -7.59 9.68 -5.78
N HIS A 21 -7.77 10.86 -5.18
CA HIS A 21 -8.17 12.05 -5.91
C HIS A 21 -7.10 12.47 -6.92
N PHE A 22 -5.83 12.42 -6.52
CA PHE A 22 -4.70 12.67 -7.40
C PHE A 22 -4.66 11.67 -8.54
N SER A 23 -4.65 10.36 -8.24
CA SER A 23 -4.58 9.29 -9.23
C SER A 23 -5.70 9.36 -10.26
N HIS A 24 -6.93 9.65 -9.83
CA HIS A 24 -8.07 9.82 -10.73
C HIS A 24 -7.83 10.97 -11.73
N GLY A 25 -7.28 12.10 -11.29
CA GLY A 25 -6.94 13.23 -12.17
C GLY A 25 -5.97 12.88 -13.30
N PHE A 26 -5.17 11.83 -13.14
CA PHE A 26 -4.22 11.34 -14.15
C PHE A 26 -4.68 10.05 -14.87
N GLY A 27 -5.87 9.54 -14.55
CA GLY A 27 -6.34 8.23 -15.05
C GLY A 27 -5.45 7.07 -14.57
N ALA A 28 -4.80 7.21 -13.42
CA ALA A 28 -3.88 6.23 -12.85
C ALA A 28 -4.57 5.40 -11.76
N THR A 29 -4.08 4.17 -11.57
CA THR A 29 -4.51 3.32 -10.44
C THR A 29 -3.79 3.74 -9.16
N PRO A 30 -4.50 4.11 -8.08
CA PRO A 30 -3.88 4.41 -6.79
C PRO A 30 -3.34 3.14 -6.14
N ILE A 31 -2.05 3.14 -5.79
CA ILE A 31 -1.40 2.02 -5.10
C ILE A 31 -0.55 2.50 -3.94
N VAL A 32 -0.42 1.65 -2.91
CA VAL A 32 0.50 1.87 -1.80
C VAL A 32 1.66 0.89 -1.88
N VAL A 33 2.87 1.44 -1.99
CA VAL A 33 4.09 0.65 -1.79
C VAL A 33 4.52 0.70 -0.34
N ALA A 34 4.60 -0.46 0.31
CA ALA A 34 5.06 -0.65 1.67
C ALA A 34 6.47 -1.25 1.70
N LYS A 35 7.33 -0.70 2.57
CA LYS A 35 8.67 -1.22 2.84
C LYS A 35 8.88 -1.45 4.34
N PHE A 36 8.80 -2.70 4.74
CA PHE A 36 9.32 -3.12 6.04
C PHE A 36 10.81 -3.41 5.91
N THR A 37 11.63 -3.02 6.88
CA THR A 37 13.10 -3.20 6.76
C THR A 37 13.52 -4.64 6.48
N TRP A 38 12.79 -5.60 7.03
CA TRP A 38 13.05 -7.04 6.99
C TRP A 38 12.26 -7.79 5.88
N LYS A 39 11.55 -7.08 5.00
CA LYS A 39 10.85 -7.66 3.85
C LYS A 39 11.16 -6.91 2.54
N PRO A 40 10.97 -7.56 1.37
CA PRO A 40 10.97 -6.86 0.07
C PRO A 40 9.90 -5.77 0.00
N TYR A 41 9.97 -4.94 -1.04
CA TYR A 41 8.90 -4.00 -1.36
C TYR A 41 7.63 -4.75 -1.73
N LYS A 42 6.50 -4.28 -1.19
CA LYS A 42 5.20 -4.88 -1.37
C LYS A 42 4.20 -3.84 -1.87
N VAL A 43 3.41 -4.21 -2.86
CA VAL A 43 2.40 -3.34 -3.48
C VAL A 43 1.04 -3.75 -2.96
N PHE A 44 0.28 -2.76 -2.52
CA PHE A 44 -1.08 -2.89 -2.04
C PHE A 44 -1.99 -2.07 -2.94
N ASP A 45 -3.10 -2.67 -3.37
CA ASP A 45 -4.26 -1.89 -3.78
C ASP A 45 -4.83 -1.20 -2.53
N ILE A 46 -5.28 0.04 -2.70
CA ILE A 46 -5.91 0.80 -1.62
C ILE A 46 -7.17 0.12 -1.07
N ILE A 47 -7.88 -0.68 -1.90
CA ILE A 47 -9.09 -1.39 -1.47
C ILE A 47 -8.77 -2.59 -0.57
N GLU A 48 -7.51 -3.05 -0.59
CA GLU A 48 -7.04 -4.16 0.24
C GLU A 48 -6.40 -3.69 1.55
N LEU A 49 -6.37 -2.37 1.81
CA LEU A 49 -5.90 -1.82 3.07
C LEU A 49 -6.90 -2.12 4.18
N GLU A 50 -6.40 -2.66 5.30
CA GLU A 50 -7.23 -2.92 6.48
C GLU A 50 -7.57 -1.58 7.16
N THR A 51 -8.85 -1.37 7.44
CA THR A 51 -9.29 -0.22 8.25
C THR A 51 -9.16 -0.54 9.74
N THR A 52 -8.81 0.48 10.51
CA THR A 52 -8.76 0.46 11.98
C THR A 52 -10.04 1.05 12.55
N ASP A 53 -10.31 0.78 13.83
CA ASP A 53 -11.49 1.32 14.53
C ASP A 53 -11.51 2.86 14.58
N SER A 54 -10.35 3.51 14.46
CA SER A 54 -10.22 4.97 14.40
C SER A 54 -10.41 5.55 13.00
N GLY A 55 -10.74 4.72 12.01
CA GLY A 55 -10.93 5.13 10.61
C GLY A 55 -9.65 5.21 9.79
N THR A 56 -8.47 5.05 10.41
CA THR A 56 -7.18 5.00 9.68
C THR A 56 -6.94 3.64 9.03
N TYR A 57 -5.97 3.53 8.12
CA TYR A 57 -5.59 2.28 7.49
C TYR A 57 -4.32 1.70 8.11
N ALA A 58 -4.22 0.37 8.12
CA ALA A 58 -3.07 -0.36 8.64
C ALA A 58 -2.60 -1.43 7.65
N ILE A 59 -1.27 -1.59 7.59
CA ILE A 59 -0.62 -2.73 6.94
C ILE A 59 0.11 -3.50 8.03
N HIS A 60 -0.28 -4.75 8.23
CA HIS A 60 0.31 -5.62 9.22
C HIS A 60 1.30 -6.62 8.62
N LYS A 61 2.39 -6.85 9.35
CA LYS A 61 3.37 -7.92 9.10
C LYS A 61 2.74 -9.27 8.79
N LYS A 62 1.72 -9.68 9.54
CA LYS A 62 1.08 -11.00 9.39
C LYS A 62 0.40 -11.21 8.04
N ASN A 63 0.03 -10.13 7.34
CA ASN A 63 -0.75 -10.18 6.11
C ASN A 63 0.05 -9.77 4.87
N ILE A 64 1.30 -9.31 5.05
CA ILE A 64 2.10 -8.74 3.96
C ILE A 64 2.51 -9.75 2.88
N ASP A 65 2.61 -11.03 3.22
CA ASP A 65 3.05 -12.04 2.28
C ASP A 65 1.98 -12.40 1.24
N LYS A 66 0.73 -11.97 1.46
CA LYS A 66 -0.39 -12.10 0.50
C LYS A 66 -0.32 -11.11 -0.67
N GLN A 67 0.58 -10.13 -0.57
CA GLN A 67 0.61 -8.96 -1.45
C GLN A 67 1.70 -9.07 -2.51
N PHE A 68 1.49 -8.37 -3.63
CA PHE A 68 2.41 -8.43 -4.78
C PHE A 68 3.81 -7.92 -4.41
N ASN A 69 4.84 -8.63 -4.87
CA ASN A 69 6.17 -8.05 -4.89
C ASN A 69 6.19 -6.91 -5.92
N LEU A 70 6.94 -5.84 -5.63
CA LEU A 70 7.05 -4.70 -6.55
C LEU A 70 7.57 -5.10 -7.95
N ASN A 71 8.55 -6.01 -8.03
CA ASN A 71 9.09 -6.42 -9.32
C ASN A 71 8.08 -7.23 -10.14
N ASP A 72 7.34 -8.13 -9.48
CA ASP A 72 6.31 -8.94 -10.12
C ASP A 72 5.16 -8.04 -10.61
N TYR A 73 4.76 -7.07 -9.78
CA TYR A 73 3.75 -6.07 -10.13
C TYR A 73 4.15 -5.26 -11.37
N ILE A 74 5.39 -4.75 -11.40
CA ILE A 74 5.89 -3.99 -12.55
C ILE A 74 5.99 -4.87 -13.80
N THR A 75 6.41 -6.12 -13.66
CA THR A 75 6.47 -7.08 -14.78
C THR A 75 5.07 -7.30 -15.36
N ASN A 76 4.07 -7.54 -14.51
CA ASN A 76 2.69 -7.72 -14.95
C ASN A 76 2.10 -6.49 -15.65
N LEU A 77 2.53 -5.28 -15.29
CA LEU A 77 2.10 -4.05 -15.98
C LEU A 77 2.72 -3.87 -17.36
N ARG A 78 3.85 -4.52 -17.64
CA ARG A 78 4.60 -4.32 -18.88
C ARG A 78 4.21 -5.29 -20.00
N GLY A 79 3.57 -6.42 -19.66
CA GLY A 79 3.28 -7.50 -20.61
C GLY A 79 4.52 -8.33 -20.91
#